data_AF-A0A806TF33-F1
#
_entry.id   AF-A0A806TF33-F1
#
_cell.length_a   1.000
_cell.length_b   1.000
_cell.length_c   1.000
_cell.angle_alpha   90.00
_cell.angle_beta   90.00
_cell.angle_gamma   90.00
#
_symmetry.space_group_name_H-M   'P 1'
#
loop_
_entity.id
_entity.type
_entity.pdbx_description
1 polymer ?
#
loop_
_entity_poly.entity_id
_entity_poly.type
_entity_poly.pdbx_seq_one_letter_code
_entity_poly.pdbx_strand_id
1 'polypeptide(L)'
;MNILPYFGGLCSRTGIWVLIATLIAAYSKTKISAALNTFMFFIGMLTGYYIYSAFLFGFFPTSYFLLWGSIAIASPFLAAIVWMAKNNLRLAWILPALPMGLLLSLSLAVGIFYIHVNYIEEFIMYAVLCVVFYKTPKQLAATIAVSFIISFIIKQVSPFHF
;
A
#
# COMPACT_ATOMS: atom_id res chain seq x y z
N MET A 1 -0.30 -27.55 -5.16
CA MET A 1 -0.52 -26.14 -5.51
C MET A 1 0.77 -25.63 -6.15
N ASN A 2 0.75 -25.21 -7.41
CA ASN A 2 1.96 -24.70 -8.06
C ASN A 2 2.30 -23.33 -7.46
N ILE A 3 3.45 -23.25 -6.79
CA ILE A 3 3.86 -22.10 -5.97
C ILE A 3 4.17 -20.88 -6.85
N LEU A 4 4.77 -21.10 -8.03
CA LEU A 4 5.19 -20.06 -8.96
C LEU A 4 4.05 -19.14 -9.47
N PRO A 5 2.92 -19.65 -10.00
CA PRO A 5 1.84 -18.78 -10.47
C PRO A 5 1.16 -17.99 -9.34
N TYR A 6 1.13 -18.55 -8.12
CA TYR A 6 0.58 -17.86 -6.96
C TYR A 6 1.40 -16.62 -6.57
N PHE A 7 2.73 -16.76 -6.50
CA PHE A 7 3.64 -15.64 -6.25
C PHE A 7 3.59 -14.60 -7.36
N GLY A 8 3.46 -15.03 -8.62
CA GLY A 8 3.23 -14.14 -9.76
C GLY A 8 2.01 -13.25 -9.54
N GLY A 9 0.86 -13.84 -9.19
CA GLY A 9 -0.36 -13.08 -8.90
C GLY A 9 -0.22 -12.13 -7.71
N LEU A 10 0.47 -12.55 -6.64
CA LEU A 10 0.69 -11.71 -5.47
C LEU A 10 1.53 -10.46 -5.80
N CYS A 11 2.61 -10.62 -6.56
CA CYS A 11 3.49 -9.51 -6.97
C CYS A 11 2.84 -8.59 -8.03
N SER A 12 1.80 -9.04 -8.73
CA SER A 12 1.03 -8.20 -9.65
C SER A 12 0.01 -7.31 -8.94
N ARG A 13 -0.40 -7.64 -7.70
CA ARG A 13 -1.42 -6.88 -6.96
C ARG A 13 -0.81 -5.68 -6.25
N THR A 14 -1.60 -4.61 -6.10
CA THR A 14 -1.16 -3.35 -5.47
C THR A 14 -0.90 -3.48 -3.97
N GLY A 15 -1.56 -4.43 -3.29
CA GLY A 15 -1.47 -4.59 -1.84
C GLY A 15 -0.05 -4.84 -1.33
N ILE A 16 0.72 -5.70 -1.99
CA ILE A 16 2.09 -6.01 -1.56
C ILE A 16 3.01 -4.78 -1.66
N TRP A 17 2.83 -3.98 -2.71
CA TRP A 17 3.60 -2.76 -2.90
C TRP A 17 3.26 -1.69 -1.87
N VAL A 18 1.98 -1.56 -1.48
CA VAL A 18 1.56 -0.68 -0.38
C VAL A 18 2.19 -1.14 0.94
N LEU A 19 2.19 -2.45 1.22
CA LEU A 19 2.82 -2.99 2.43
C LEU A 19 4.32 -2.67 2.47
N ILE A 20 5.06 -3.00 1.41
CA ILE A 20 6.52 -2.78 1.36
C ILE A 20 6.85 -1.29 1.50
N ALA A 21 6.16 -0.42 0.75
CA ALA A 21 6.36 1.02 0.86
C ALA A 21 6.07 1.54 2.27
N THR A 22 5.02 1.04 2.92
CA THR A 22 4.66 1.41 4.28
C THR A 22 5.71 0.96 5.28
N LEU A 23 6.26 -0.26 5.13
CA LEU A 23 7.34 -0.78 6.00
C LEU A 23 8.62 0.05 5.85
N ILE A 24 9.05 0.32 4.60
CA ILE A 24 10.22 1.16 4.33
C ILE A 24 10.05 2.53 4.97
N ALA A 25 8.89 3.16 4.77
CA ALA A 25 8.60 4.47 5.32
C ALA A 25 8.52 4.47 6.86
N ALA A 26 7.86 3.49 7.47
CA ALA A 26 7.66 3.40 8.91
C ALA A 26 8.97 3.18 9.68
N TYR A 27 9.90 2.40 9.13
CA TYR A 27 11.18 2.06 9.77
C TYR A 27 12.35 2.95 9.34
N SER A 28 12.11 3.96 8.50
CA SER A 28 13.15 4.92 8.10
C SER A 28 13.53 5.87 9.25
N LYS A 29 14.79 6.30 9.27
CA LYS A 29 15.37 7.12 10.38
C LYS A 29 14.75 8.51 10.49
N THR A 30 14.51 9.15 9.35
CA THR A 30 13.96 10.51 9.24
C THR A 30 12.87 10.57 8.18
N LYS A 31 11.99 11.58 8.27
CA LYS A 31 10.96 11.86 7.26
C LYS A 31 11.53 11.95 5.84
N ILE A 32 12.69 12.58 5.68
CA ILE A 32 13.37 12.72 4.39
C ILE A 32 13.87 11.35 3.91
N SER A 33 14.48 10.56 4.80
CA SER A 33 14.91 9.20 4.44
C SER A 33 13.73 8.29 4.06
N ALA A 34 12.58 8.42 4.73
CA ALA A 34 11.37 7.66 4.37
C ALA A 34 10.93 7.97 2.95
N ALA A 35 10.88 9.26 2.61
CA ALA A 35 10.54 9.74 1.28
C ALA A 35 11.51 9.22 0.22
N LEU A 36 12.82 9.39 0.42
CA LEU A 36 13.85 8.96 -0.52
C LEU A 36 13.93 7.44 -0.67
N ASN A 37 13.90 6.68 0.43
CA ASN A 37 13.98 5.22 0.39
C ASN A 37 12.79 4.62 -0.36
N THR A 38 11.59 5.12 -0.10
CA THR A 38 10.37 4.64 -0.78
C THR A 38 10.39 5.00 -2.27
N PHE A 39 10.86 6.21 -2.60
CA PHE A 39 11.01 6.64 -3.98
C PHE A 39 12.02 5.80 -4.76
N MET A 40 13.20 5.58 -4.19
CA MET A 40 14.25 4.73 -4.77
C MET A 40 13.77 3.30 -4.95
N PHE A 41 12.98 2.77 -4.01
CA PHE A 41 12.36 1.46 -4.13
C PHE A 41 11.43 1.39 -5.35
N PHE A 42 10.51 2.34 -5.53
CA PHE A 42 9.59 2.33 -6.67
C PHE A 42 10.28 2.56 -8.01
N ILE A 43 11.23 3.49 -8.09
CA ILE A 43 11.99 3.70 -9.34
C ILE A 43 12.82 2.47 -9.68
N GLY A 44 13.53 1.88 -8.70
CA GLY A 44 14.34 0.68 -8.90
C GLY A 44 13.49 -0.50 -9.35
N MET A 45 12.31 -0.68 -8.74
CA MET A 45 11.36 -1.70 -9.15
C MET A 45 10.87 -1.49 -10.58
N LEU A 46 10.42 -0.27 -10.93
CA LEU A 46 9.92 0.03 -12.26
C LEU A 46 11.02 -0.13 -13.31
N THR A 47 12.18 0.49 -13.12
CA THR A 47 13.30 0.34 -14.06
C THR A 47 13.70 -1.13 -14.22
N GLY A 48 13.85 -1.89 -13.12
CA GLY A 48 14.14 -3.32 -13.18
C GLY A 48 13.10 -4.10 -13.99
N TYR A 49 11.81 -3.89 -13.71
CA TYR A 49 10.70 -4.57 -14.39
C TYR A 49 10.67 -4.28 -15.90
N TYR A 50 10.79 -3.00 -16.27
CA TYR A 50 10.69 -2.60 -17.67
C TYR A 50 11.97 -2.88 -18.48
N ILE A 51 13.15 -2.80 -17.87
CA ILE A 51 14.41 -3.23 -18.52
C ILE A 51 14.38 -4.73 -18.76
N TYR A 52 13.98 -5.51 -17.76
CA TYR A 52 13.82 -6.97 -17.89
C TYR A 52 12.84 -7.32 -19.02
N SER A 53 11.69 -6.62 -19.07
CA SER A 53 10.67 -6.83 -20.10
C SER A 53 11.17 -6.48 -21.50
N ALA A 54 11.89 -5.35 -21.63
CA ALA A 54 12.46 -4.93 -22.90
C ALA A 54 13.55 -5.90 -23.40
N PHE A 55 14.39 -6.41 -22.50
CA PHE A 55 15.48 -7.33 -22.87
C PHE A 55 14.98 -8.71 -23.29
N LEU A 56 14.01 -9.28 -22.58
CA LEU A 56 13.54 -10.65 -22.86
C LEU A 56 12.42 -10.72 -23.88
N PHE A 57 11.51 -9.76 -23.87
CA PHE A 57 10.30 -9.80 -24.70
C PHE A 57 10.33 -8.75 -25.82
N GLY A 58 11.37 -7.91 -25.91
CA GLY A 58 11.48 -6.85 -26.91
C GLY A 58 10.39 -5.77 -26.78
N PHE A 59 9.70 -5.72 -25.63
CA PHE A 59 8.49 -4.93 -25.43
C PHE A 59 8.65 -3.94 -24.29
N PHE A 60 8.34 -2.67 -24.56
CA PHE A 60 8.37 -1.59 -23.57
C PHE A 60 7.04 -0.80 -23.62
N PRO A 61 6.10 -1.07 -22.68
CA PRO A 61 4.83 -0.36 -22.66
C PRO A 61 4.99 1.05 -22.06
N THR A 62 5.28 2.04 -22.91
CA THR A 62 5.54 3.42 -22.51
C THR A 62 4.39 4.06 -21.71
N SER A 63 3.14 3.81 -22.09
CA SER A 63 1.98 4.37 -21.37
C SER A 63 1.88 3.86 -19.93
N TYR A 64 2.14 2.58 -19.70
CA TYR A 64 2.14 2.01 -18.34
C TYR A 64 3.35 2.49 -17.55
N PHE A 65 4.52 2.61 -18.18
CA PHE A 65 5.71 3.18 -17.54
C PHE A 65 5.45 4.61 -17.05
N LEU A 66 4.81 5.45 -17.87
CA LEU A 66 4.46 6.82 -17.48
C LEU A 66 3.44 6.86 -16.33
N LEU A 67 2.39 6.04 -16.39
CA LEU A 67 1.39 5.96 -15.33
C LEU A 67 2.01 5.54 -13.99
N TRP A 68 2.74 4.43 -13.97
CA TRP A 68 3.40 3.98 -12.74
C TRP A 68 4.54 4.89 -12.30
N GLY A 69 5.25 5.53 -13.25
CA GLY A 69 6.26 6.55 -12.98
C GLY A 69 5.68 7.75 -12.25
N SER A 70 4.47 8.21 -12.63
CA SER A 70 3.78 9.30 -11.92
C SER A 70 3.42 8.93 -10.49
N ILE A 71 2.98 7.69 -10.25
CA ILE A 71 2.71 7.16 -8.90
C ILE A 71 4.01 7.09 -8.08
N ALA A 72 5.11 6.66 -8.70
CA ALA A 72 6.42 6.65 -8.07
C ALA A 72 6.84 8.06 -7.66
N ILE A 73 6.64 9.08 -8.50
CA ILE A 73 6.95 10.49 -8.17
C ILE A 73 6.10 11.01 -7.01
N ALA A 74 4.84 10.55 -6.86
CA ALA A 74 3.99 10.91 -5.73
C ALA A 74 4.34 10.16 -4.43
N SER A 75 4.97 8.98 -4.52
CA SER A 75 5.28 8.11 -3.38
C SER A 75 6.10 8.75 -2.23
N PRO A 76 7.08 9.68 -2.45
CA PRO A 76 7.83 10.27 -1.35
C PRO A 76 6.93 11.07 -0.40
N PHE A 77 5.88 11.71 -0.93
CA PHE A 77 4.92 12.46 -0.12
C PHE A 77 4.11 11.52 0.78
N LEU A 78 3.59 10.43 0.22
CA LEU A 78 2.86 9.42 0.99
C LEU A 78 3.76 8.75 2.04
N ALA A 79 5.02 8.46 1.68
CA ALA A 79 5.98 7.89 2.61
C ALA A 79 6.29 8.83 3.79
N ALA A 80 6.37 10.14 3.54
CA ALA A 80 6.52 11.12 4.61
C ALA A 80 5.32 11.11 5.57
N ILE A 81 4.09 10.97 5.06
CA ILE A 81 2.86 10.82 5.86
C ILE A 81 2.94 9.57 6.73
N VAL A 82 3.33 8.43 6.16
CA VAL A 82 3.50 7.16 6.89
C VAL A 82 4.55 7.28 8.00
N TRP A 83 5.69 7.90 7.71
CA TRP A 83 6.73 8.12 8.71
C TRP A 83 6.22 8.98 9.88
N MET A 84 5.45 10.03 9.58
CA MET A 84 4.82 10.87 10.60
C MET A 84 3.80 10.08 11.44
N ALA A 85 3.05 9.18 10.81
CA ALA A 85 2.07 8.32 11.44
C ALA A 85 2.70 7.38 12.48
N LYS A 86 3.90 6.86 12.21
CA LYS A 86 4.63 5.95 13.10
C LYS A 86 5.35 6.66 14.24
N ASN A 87 5.97 7.81 13.95
CA ASN A 87 6.94 8.46 14.84
C ASN A 87 6.35 9.59 15.70
N ASN A 88 5.16 10.11 15.40
CA ASN A 88 4.51 11.16 16.20
C ASN A 88 3.30 10.64 16.99
N LEU A 89 3.28 10.85 18.30
CA LEU A 89 2.21 10.34 19.19
C LEU A 89 0.81 10.85 18.84
N ARG A 90 0.69 12.14 18.47
CA ARG A 90 -0.62 12.76 18.15
C ARG A 90 -1.16 12.28 16.81
N LEU A 91 -0.29 12.20 15.81
CA LEU A 91 -0.64 11.84 14.42
C LEU A 91 -0.94 10.34 14.28
N ALA A 92 -0.43 9.51 15.19
CA ALA A 92 -0.63 8.06 15.18
C ALA A 92 -2.10 7.62 15.36
N TRP A 93 -3.00 8.51 15.78
CA TRP A 93 -4.43 8.19 15.90
C TRP A 93 -5.16 8.18 14.56
N ILE A 94 -4.71 9.00 13.61
CA ILE A 94 -5.45 9.28 12.37
C ILE A 94 -4.66 8.83 11.15
N LEU A 95 -3.37 9.21 11.05
CA LEU A 95 -2.60 9.00 9.82
C LEU A 95 -2.37 7.52 9.46
N PRO A 96 -2.20 6.57 10.40
CA PRO A 96 -2.06 5.17 10.03
C PRO A 96 -3.29 4.60 9.34
N ALA A 97 -4.46 5.21 9.54
CA ALA A 97 -5.70 4.77 8.90
C ALA A 97 -5.66 4.97 7.38
N LEU A 98 -4.77 5.83 6.84
CA LEU A 98 -4.60 6.03 5.40
C LEU A 98 -4.04 4.77 4.69
N PRO A 99 -2.81 4.29 4.98
CA PRO A 99 -2.30 3.07 4.37
C PRO A 99 -3.12 1.83 4.77
N MET A 100 -3.63 1.80 6.01
CA MET A 100 -4.49 0.69 6.48
C MET A 100 -5.82 0.66 5.74
N GLY A 101 -6.50 1.79 5.57
CA GLY A 101 -7.79 1.88 4.87
C GLY A 101 -7.65 1.58 3.38
N LEU A 102 -6.54 1.99 2.75
CA LEU A 102 -6.22 1.62 1.36
C LEU A 102 -6.07 0.10 1.23
N LEU A 103 -5.29 -0.55 2.08
CA LEU A 103 -5.14 -2.01 2.08
C LEU A 103 -6.44 -2.73 2.39
N LEU A 104 -7.23 -2.20 3.33
CA LEU A 104 -8.53 -2.76 3.67
C LEU A 104 -9.49 -2.71 2.47
N SER A 105 -9.48 -1.61 1.71
CA SER A 105 -10.28 -1.47 0.48
C SER A 105 -9.87 -2.41 -0.65
N LEU A 106 -8.61 -2.86 -0.65
CA LEU A 106 -8.11 -3.88 -1.56
C LEU A 106 -8.49 -5.29 -1.11
N SER A 107 -8.55 -5.52 0.21
CA SER A 107 -8.88 -6.82 0.80
C SER A 107 -10.38 -7.13 0.85
N LEU A 108 -11.21 -6.12 1.13
CA LEU A 108 -12.64 -6.26 1.38
C LEU A 108 -13.46 -5.55 0.29
N ALA A 109 -14.46 -6.24 -0.23
CA ALA A 109 -15.59 -5.60 -0.89
C ALA A 109 -16.59 -5.17 0.18
N VAL A 110 -16.63 -3.87 0.46
CA VAL A 110 -17.55 -3.26 1.44
C VAL A 110 -18.65 -2.52 0.69
N GLY A 111 -19.86 -3.07 0.72
CA GLY A 111 -21.08 -2.41 0.29
C GLY A 111 -21.92 -1.97 1.49
N ILE A 112 -23.04 -1.29 1.23
CA ILE A 112 -23.97 -0.84 2.29
C ILE A 112 -24.57 -2.03 3.04
N PHE A 113 -24.79 -3.15 2.35
CA PHE A 113 -25.47 -4.35 2.90
C PHE A 113 -24.62 -5.63 2.83
N TYR A 114 -23.35 -5.53 2.43
CA TYR A 114 -22.49 -6.72 2.31
C TYR A 114 -21.04 -6.39 2.66
N ILE A 115 -20.36 -7.37 3.23
CA ILE A 115 -18.92 -7.37 3.41
C ILE A 115 -18.42 -8.73 2.93
N HIS A 116 -17.54 -8.71 1.93
CA HIS A 116 -16.93 -9.92 1.37
C HIS A 116 -15.41 -9.78 1.32
N VAL A 117 -14.68 -10.87 1.60
CA VAL A 117 -13.21 -10.89 1.49
C VAL A 117 -12.85 -11.24 0.05
N ASN A 118 -12.33 -10.27 -0.70
CA ASN A 118 -11.90 -10.49 -2.08
C ASN A 118 -10.58 -11.25 -2.11
N TYR A 119 -9.63 -10.80 -1.29
CA TYR A 119 -8.30 -11.38 -1.26
C TYR A 119 -7.81 -11.52 0.17
N ILE A 120 -7.54 -12.77 0.55
CA ILE A 120 -7.10 -13.11 1.91
C ILE A 120 -5.68 -12.61 2.18
N GLU A 121 -4.83 -12.51 1.15
CA GLU A 121 -3.45 -12.06 1.31
C GLU A 121 -3.40 -10.59 1.72
N GLU A 122 -4.20 -9.74 1.08
CA GLU A 122 -4.35 -8.33 1.39
C GLU A 122 -4.90 -8.12 2.81
N PHE A 123 -5.78 -9.02 3.25
CA PHE A 123 -6.27 -9.00 4.63
C PHE A 123 -5.17 -9.36 5.64
N ILE A 124 -4.30 -10.32 5.31
CA ILE A 124 -3.11 -10.64 6.12
C ILE A 124 -2.15 -9.44 6.14
N MET A 125 -1.92 -8.79 5.00
CA MET A 125 -1.07 -7.59 4.92
C MET A 125 -1.64 -6.42 5.74
N TYR A 126 -2.97 -6.26 5.77
CA TYR A 126 -3.64 -5.33 6.67
C TYR A 126 -3.38 -5.67 8.15
N ALA A 127 -3.47 -6.95 8.53
CA ALA A 127 -3.14 -7.39 9.89
C ALA A 127 -1.68 -7.10 10.26
N VAL A 128 -0.74 -7.24 9.32
CA VAL A 128 0.66 -6.84 9.51
C VAL A 128 0.75 -5.34 9.79
N LEU A 129 0.01 -4.49 9.07
CA LEU A 129 -0.02 -3.05 9.36
C LEU A 129 -0.60 -2.71 10.74
N CYS A 130 -1.61 -3.44 11.22
CA CYS A 130 -2.10 -3.30 12.59
C CYS A 130 -0.97 -3.48 13.61
N VAL A 131 -0.12 -4.50 13.41
CA VAL A 131 1.05 -4.75 14.27
C VAL A 131 2.09 -3.65 14.12
N VAL A 132 2.37 -3.19 12.89
CA VAL A 132 3.34 -2.12 12.62
C VAL A 132 2.91 -0.81 13.32
N PHE A 133 1.63 -0.43 13.28
CA PHE A 133 1.17 0.82 13.89
C PHE A 133 0.69 0.66 15.34
N TYR A 134 0.84 -0.53 15.93
CA TYR A 134 0.45 -0.77 17.31
C TYR A 134 1.26 0.11 18.28
N LYS A 135 0.54 0.73 19.21
CA LYS A 135 1.09 1.50 20.34
C LYS A 135 0.28 1.23 21.61
N THR A 136 -1.04 1.38 21.52
CA THR A 136 -2.00 1.08 22.59
C THR A 136 -3.25 0.42 21.98
N PRO A 137 -3.99 -0.41 22.74
CA PRO A 137 -5.19 -1.07 22.21
C PRO A 137 -6.29 -0.07 21.85
N LYS A 138 -6.43 1.03 22.61
CA LYS A 138 -7.40 2.10 22.31
C LYS A 138 -7.09 2.81 20.99
N GLN A 139 -5.81 3.14 20.77
CA GLN A 139 -5.39 3.77 19.51
C GLN A 139 -5.60 2.81 18.35
N LEU A 140 -5.20 1.54 18.49
CA LEU A 140 -5.37 0.56 17.42
C LEU A 140 -6.85 0.39 17.06
N ALA A 141 -7.74 0.25 18.04
CA ALA A 141 -9.18 0.14 17.80
C ALA A 141 -9.73 1.37 17.07
N ALA A 142 -9.32 2.58 17.46
CA ALA A 142 -9.70 3.81 16.77
C ALA A 142 -9.19 3.85 15.32
N THR A 143 -7.92 3.50 15.10
CA THR A 143 -7.33 3.45 13.76
C THR A 143 -8.02 2.42 12.86
N ILE A 144 -8.36 1.24 13.40
CA ILE A 144 -9.12 0.22 12.68
C ILE A 144 -10.49 0.78 12.27
N ALA A 145 -11.23 1.39 13.20
CA ALA A 145 -12.54 1.98 12.91
C ALA A 145 -12.45 3.07 11.82
N VAL A 146 -11.46 3.96 11.90
CA VAL A 146 -11.23 5.00 10.88
C VAL A 146 -10.83 4.38 9.54
N SER A 147 -10.03 3.31 9.54
CA SER A 147 -9.62 2.63 8.30
C SER A 147 -10.79 1.97 7.58
N PHE A 148 -11.80 1.47 8.31
CA PHE A 148 -13.07 1.01 7.73
C PHE A 148 -13.84 2.13 7.04
N ILE A 149 -13.91 3.31 7.67
CA ILE A 149 -14.56 4.49 7.08
C ILE A 149 -13.84 4.91 5.79
N ILE A 150 -12.50 5.00 5.85
CA ILE A 150 -11.68 5.34 4.68
C ILE A 150 -11.87 4.30 3.57
N SER A 151 -11.84 3.01 3.91
CA SER A 151 -12.05 1.92 2.95
C SER A 151 -13.41 2.01 2.26
N PHE A 152 -14.47 2.32 3.02
CA PHE A 152 -15.80 2.54 2.46
C PHE A 152 -15.84 3.72 1.50
N ILE A 153 -15.24 4.87 1.88
CA ILE A 153 -15.17 6.06 1.01
C ILE A 153 -14.42 5.74 -0.30
N ILE A 154 -13.28 5.05 -0.21
CA ILE A 154 -12.50 4.65 -1.40
C ILE A 154 -13.35 3.79 -2.34
N LYS A 155 -14.11 2.83 -1.80
CA LYS A 155 -15.00 1.98 -2.63
C LYS A 155 -16.14 2.75 -3.29
N GLN A 156 -16.66 3.82 -2.68
CA GLN A 156 -17.73 4.64 -3.27
C GLN A 156 -17.21 5.63 -4.32
N VAL A 157 -16.01 6.18 -4.12
CA VAL A 157 -15.42 7.18 -5.03
C VAL A 157 -14.69 6.51 -6.20
N SER A 158 -14.14 5.31 -5.99
CA SER A 158 -13.43 4.60 -7.04
C SER A 158 -14.39 4.26 -8.19
N PRO A 159 -14.15 4.75 -9.42
CA PRO A 159 -14.94 4.34 -10.58
C PRO A 159 -14.65 2.88 -10.98
N PHE A 160 -13.65 2.27 -10.36
CA PHE A 160 -13.26 0.88 -10.57
C PHE A 160 -13.73 0.04 -9.39
N HIS A 161 -14.70 -0.83 -9.64
CA HIS A 161 -15.09 -1.90 -8.73
C HIS A 161 -14.10 -3.06 -8.89
N PHE A 162 -13.04 -3.04 -8.07
CA PHE A 162 -12.14 -4.19 -7.87
C PHE A 162 -12.66 -5.12 -6.77
#